data_AF-A0A4U2E1Z3-F1
#
_entry.id   AF-A0A4U2E1Z3-F1
#
_cell.length_a   1.000
_cell.length_b   1.000
_cell.length_c   1.000
_cell.angle_alpha   90.00
_cell.angle_beta   90.00
_cell.angle_gamma   90.00
#
_symmetry.space_group_name_H-M   'P 1'
#
loop_
_entity.id
_entity.type
_entity.pdbx_description
1 polymer ?
#
loop_
_entity_poly.entity_id
_entity_poly.type
_entity_poly.pdbx_seq_one_letter_code
_entity_poly.pdbx_strand_id
1 'polypeptide(L)' 'DLVEHNCLQYAYQTTGASEWQFLHSKDGFTDNDKYIVRVSGSFSTDNATALRKAALGGHGVAYVPRCLVYHDIRNGQL' A
#
# COMPACT_ATOMS: atom_id res chain seq x y z
N ASP A 1 1.57 -10.87 7.08
CA ASP A 1 2.92 -10.46 7.49
C ASP A 1 3.26 -9.17 6.75
N LEU A 2 3.09 -8.03 7.41
CA LEU A 2 3.29 -6.68 6.83
C LEU A 2 3.98 -5.77 7.85
N VAL A 3 3.68 -6.00 9.13
CA VAL A 3 4.32 -5.32 10.26
C VAL A 3 5.84 -5.52 10.28
N GLU A 4 6.33 -6.67 9.78
CA GLU A 4 7.76 -7.01 9.71
C GLU A 4 8.45 -6.57 8.40
N HIS A 5 7.73 -5.90 7.50
CA HIS A 5 8.28 -5.44 6.22
C HIS A 5 8.57 -3.94 6.23
N ASN A 6 9.54 -3.52 5.42
CA ASN A 6 9.73 -2.09 5.13
C ASN A 6 8.57 -1.59 4.26
N CYS A 7 7.56 -0.98 4.88
CA CYS A 7 6.39 -0.47 4.18
C CYS A 7 6.59 0.98 3.74
N LEU A 8 6.46 1.24 2.46
CA LEU A 8 6.55 2.55 1.85
C LEU A 8 5.24 3.30 2.07
N GLN A 9 5.31 4.47 2.70
CA GLN A 9 4.13 5.18 3.21
C GLN A 9 3.72 6.32 2.28
N TYR A 10 2.43 6.35 1.91
CA TYR A 10 1.86 7.44 1.11
C TYR A 10 1.15 8.44 2.01
N ALA A 11 1.59 9.69 2.02
CA ALA A 11 1.10 10.72 2.94
C ALA A 11 -0.42 10.95 2.86
N TYR A 12 -1.03 10.71 1.69
CA TYR A 12 -2.45 10.96 1.43
C TYR A 12 -3.31 9.68 1.40
N GLN A 13 -2.90 8.62 2.11
CA GLN A 13 -3.81 7.50 2.35
C GLN A 13 -4.99 7.93 3.22
N THR A 14 -6.20 7.49 2.87
CA THR A 14 -7.47 7.91 3.49
C THR A 14 -7.49 7.67 5.01
N THR A 15 -6.94 6.54 5.45
CA THR A 15 -6.87 6.16 6.86
C THR A 15 -5.57 6.60 7.54
N GLY A 16 -4.65 7.23 6.80
CA GLY A 16 -3.32 7.61 7.27
C GLY A 16 -2.20 6.81 6.60
N ALA A 17 -1.02 7.43 6.50
CA ALA A 17 0.12 6.89 5.74
C ALA A 17 0.63 5.52 6.25
N SER A 18 0.49 5.27 7.56
CA SER A 18 0.90 4.05 8.26
C SER A 18 -0.26 3.13 8.65
N GLU A 19 -1.50 3.48 8.33
CA GLU A 19 -2.70 2.74 8.73
C GLU A 19 -3.38 2.17 7.50
N TRP A 20 -3.02 0.95 7.11
CA TRP A 20 -3.51 0.32 5.88
C TRP A 20 -4.81 -0.44 6.14
N GLN A 21 -5.88 -0.04 5.46
CA GLN A 21 -7.19 -0.67 5.60
C GLN A 21 -7.36 -1.87 4.68
N PHE A 22 -7.77 -3.00 5.24
CA PHE A 22 -8.11 -4.25 4.55
C PHE A 22 -9.53 -4.68 4.90
N LEU A 23 -10.04 -5.66 4.15
CA LEU A 23 -11.33 -6.31 4.42
C LEU A 23 -11.07 -7.74 4.93
N HIS A 24 -11.80 -8.19 5.94
CA HIS A 24 -11.96 -9.61 6.21
C HIS A 24 -12.54 -10.28 4.95
N SER A 25 -12.29 -11.59 4.79
CA SER A 25 -12.60 -12.39 3.60
C SER A 25 -13.92 -12.03 2.89
N LYS A 26 -13.94 -12.32 1.57
CA LYS A 26 -14.86 -11.88 0.49
C LYS A 26 -16.38 -11.82 0.74
N ASP A 27 -16.89 -12.32 1.85
CA ASP A 27 -18.32 -12.56 2.05
C ASP A 27 -19.05 -11.42 2.80
N GLY A 28 -18.33 -10.37 3.22
CA GLY A 28 -18.91 -9.21 3.90
C GLY A 28 -18.46 -7.88 3.29
N PHE A 29 -19.42 -7.08 2.82
CA PHE A 29 -19.23 -5.70 2.35
C PHE A 29 -19.80 -4.71 3.37
N THR A 30 -19.67 -5.00 4.67
CA THR A 30 -20.12 -4.12 5.73
C THR A 30 -18.93 -3.35 6.33
N ASP A 31 -19.18 -2.20 6.94
CA ASP A 31 -18.12 -1.44 7.62
C ASP A 31 -17.43 -2.25 8.74
N ASN A 32 -18.13 -3.24 9.31
CA ASN A 32 -17.59 -4.15 10.32
C ASN A 32 -16.56 -5.15 9.76
N ASP A 33 -16.45 -5.28 8.44
CA ASP A 33 -15.48 -6.18 7.80
C ASP A 33 -14.13 -5.51 7.59
N LYS A 34 -14.03 -4.18 7.79
CA LYS A 34 -12.78 -3.42 7.65
C LYS A 34 -11.89 -3.61 8.88
N TYR A 35 -10.59 -3.76 8.65
CA TYR A 35 -9.58 -3.72 9.70
C TYR A 35 -8.34 -2.95 9.26
N ILE A 36 -7.64 -2.36 10.23
CA ILE A 36 -6.41 -1.60 10.00
C ILE A 36 -5.20 -2.45 10.36
N VAL A 37 -4.22 -2.46 9.47
CA VAL A 37 -2.86 -2.93 9.74
C VAL A 37 -1.97 -1.71 9.89
N ARG A 38 -1.35 -1.55 11.07
CA ARG A 38 -0.34 -0.52 11.31
C ARG A 38 1.01 -0.99 10.80
N VAL A 39 1.62 -0.22 9.93
CA VAL A 39 2.91 -0.56 9.30
C VAL A 39 3.97 0.48 9.62
N SER A 40 5.24 0.08 9.50
CA SER A 40 6.39 0.96 9.64
C SER A 40 7.32 0.87 8.43
N GLY A 41 8.13 1.90 8.21
CA GLY A 41 9.09 1.88 7.14
C GLY A 41 9.96 3.13 7.10
N SER A 42 11.01 3.07 6.29
CA SER A 42 12.05 4.10 6.20
C SER A 42 11.75 5.20 5.17
N PHE A 43 10.63 5.11 4.45
CA PHE A 43 10.30 6.02 3.37
C PHE A 43 8.82 6.42 3.40
N SER A 44 8.58 7.73 3.40
CA SER A 44 7.25 8.33 3.33
C SER A 44 7.27 9.47 2.32
N THR A 45 6.23 9.56 1.49
CA THR A 45 6.13 10.58 0.44
C THR A 45 4.68 10.91 0.10
N ASP A 46 4.43 12.13 -0.36
CA ASP A 46 3.19 12.59 -0.96
C ASP A 46 3.15 12.40 -2.49
N ASN A 47 4.27 11.95 -3.09
CA ASN A 47 4.42 11.74 -4.51
C ASN A 47 4.22 10.26 -4.88
N ALA A 48 3.08 9.97 -5.52
CA ALA A 48 2.72 8.62 -5.97
C ALA A 48 3.75 8.01 -6.93
N THR A 49 4.40 8.82 -7.77
CA THR A 49 5.43 8.35 -8.70
C THR A 49 6.70 7.94 -7.97
N ALA A 50 7.10 8.71 -6.94
CA ALA A 50 8.27 8.39 -6.12
C ALA A 50 8.04 7.08 -5.35
N LEU A 51 6.85 6.93 -4.74
CA LEU A 51 6.46 5.71 -4.04
C LEU A 51 6.48 4.48 -4.97
N ARG A 52 5.90 4.60 -6.16
CA ARG A 52 5.91 3.54 -7.19
C ARG A 52 7.33 3.17 -7.60
N LYS A 53 8.19 4.14 -7.89
CA LYS A 53 9.59 3.89 -8.26
C LYS A 53 10.37 3.21 -7.12
N ALA A 54 10.12 3.61 -5.87
CA ALA A 54 10.75 2.97 -4.72
C ALA A 54 10.32 1.49 -4.58
N ALA A 55 9.04 1.19 -4.79
CA ALA A 55 8.54 -0.18 -4.79
C ALA A 55 9.17 -1.03 -5.92
N LEU A 56 9.16 -0.53 -7.16
CA LEU A 56 9.78 -1.19 -8.32
C LEU A 56 11.30 -1.39 -8.15
N GLY A 57 11.97 -0.49 -7.42
CA GLY A 57 13.38 -0.59 -7.09
C GLY A 57 13.70 -1.58 -5.97
N GLY A 58 12.71 -2.28 -5.41
CA GLY A 58 12.89 -3.26 -4.34
C GLY A 58 13.13 -2.65 -2.96
N HIS A 59 12.78 -1.37 -2.75
CA HIS A 59 13.01 -0.70 -1.46
C HIS A 59 11.97 -1.03 -0.40
N GLY A 60 10.86 -1.68 -0.74
CA GLY A 60 9.83 -2.05 0.23
C GLY A 60 8.49 -2.42 -0.41
N VAL A 61 7.47 -2.56 0.44
CA VAL A 61 6.09 -2.87 0.04
C VAL A 61 5.28 -1.58 0.01
N ALA A 62 4.51 -1.35 -1.06
CA ALA A 62 3.65 -0.18 -1.19
C ALA A 62 2.16 -0.57 -1.23
N TYR A 63 1.33 0.19 -0.52
CA TYR A 63 -0.14 0.07 -0.58
C TYR A 63 -0.74 1.23 -1.37
N VAL A 64 -1.14 0.94 -2.61
CA VAL A 64 -1.55 1.95 -3.60
C VAL A 64 -2.79 1.53 -4.39
N PRO A 65 -3.59 2.50 -4.87
CA PRO A 65 -4.64 2.23 -5.85
C PRO A 65 -4.12 1.53 -7.11
N ARG A 66 -4.89 0.57 -7.62
CA ARG A 66 -4.52 -0.22 -8.82
C ARG A 66 -4.22 0.63 -10.05
N CYS A 67 -4.88 1.77 -10.21
CA CYS A 67 -4.64 2.68 -11.34
C CYS A 67 -3.20 3.22 -11.38
N LEU A 68 -2.52 3.34 -10.23
CA LEU A 68 -1.14 3.84 -10.17
C LEU A 68 -0.10 2.82 -10.68
N VAL A 69 -0.44 1.53 -10.64
CA VAL A 69 0.46 0.41 -10.97
C VAL A 69 -0.06 -0.44 -12.13
N TYR A 70 -1.10 0.01 -12.83
CA TYR A 70 -1.74 -0.76 -13.90
C TYR A 70 -0.75 -1.19 -14.99
N HIS A 71 0.09 -0.26 -15.46
CA HIS A 71 1.09 -0.55 -16.47
C HIS A 71 2.19 -1.48 -15.97
N ASP A 72 2.60 -1.38 -14.71
CA ASP A 72 3.61 -2.25 -14.12
C ASP A 72 3.14 -3.69 -14.08
N ILE A 73 1.92 -3.91 -13.58
CA ILE A 73 1.28 -5.22 -13.53
C ILE A 73 1.14 -5.78 -14.94
N ARG A 74 0.64 -4.97 -15.89
CA ARG A 74 0.46 -5.40 -17.29
C ARG A 74 1.78 -5.79 -17.95
N ASN A 75 2.89 -5.15 -17.59
CA ASN A 75 4.21 -5.38 -18.16
C ASN A 75 5.04 -6.42 -17.36
N GLY A 76 4.52 -7.00 -16.29
CA GLY A 76 5.25 -7.94 -15.43
C GLY A 76 6.40 -7.31 -14.63
N GLN A 77 6.28 -6.03 -14.32
CA GLN A 77 7.26 -5.28 -13.51
C GLN A 77 6.95 -5.34 -12.01
N LEU A 78 5.76 -5.84 -11.65
CA LEU A 78 5.27 -6.14 -10.30
C LEU A 78 4.56 -7.50 -10.28
#